data_AF-A0A1G8XII4-F1
#
_entry.id   AF-A0A1G8XII4-F1
#
_cell.length_a   1.000
_cell.length_b   1.000
_cell.length_c   1.000
_cell.angle_alpha   90.00
_cell.angle_beta   90.00
_cell.angle_gamma   90.00
#
_symmetry.space_group_name_H-M   'P 1'
#
loop_
_entity.id
_entity.type
_entity.pdbx_description
1 polymer ?
#
loop_
_entity_poly.entity_id
_entity_poly.type
_entity_poly.pdbx_seq_one_letter_code
_entity_poly.pdbx_strand_id
1 'polypeptide(L)' 'MKIQIFSGRNRKELEEEINLFIQDKQVVSIAQSESFGERHWHITITVVYEESF' A
#
# COMPACT_ATOMS: atom_id res chain seq x y z
N MET A 1 -3.34 -15.64 -4.62
CA MET A 1 -2.98 -14.58 -3.65
C MET A 1 -1.50 -14.18 -3.72
N LYS A 2 -1.24 -12.87 -3.79
CA LYS A 2 0.07 -12.20 -3.75
C LYS A 2 0.02 -11.05 -2.72
N ILE A 3 1.19 -10.59 -2.26
CA ILE A 3 1.32 -9.49 -1.29
C ILE A 3 2.24 -8.43 -1.89
N GLN A 4 1.82 -7.17 -1.87
CA GLN A 4 2.63 -6.01 -2.23
C GLN A 4 2.68 -5.04 -1.06
N ILE A 5 3.87 -4.52 -0.76
CA ILE A 5 4.09 -3.55 0.32
C ILE A 5 4.51 -2.22 -0.31
N PHE A 6 3.82 -1.16 0.08
CA PHE A 6 4.10 0.23 -0.26
C PHE A 6 4.55 0.95 1.00
N SER A 7 5.51 1.86 0.89
CA SER A 7 5.95 2.63 2.04
C SER A 7 6.48 4.00 1.65
N GLY A 8 6.26 5.01 2.49
CA GLY A 8 6.61 6.38 2.17
C GLY A 8 6.08 7.38 3.19
N ARG A 9 6.37 8.65 2.93
CA ARG A 9 6.10 9.76 3.87
C ARG A 9 4.92 10.63 3.44
N ASN A 10 4.62 10.64 2.14
CA ASN A 10 3.50 11.37 1.58
C ASN A 10 2.34 10.41 1.34
N ARG A 11 1.27 10.56 2.15
CA ARG A 11 0.08 9.73 2.05
C ARG A 11 -0.57 9.82 0.67
N LYS A 12 -0.62 11.01 0.07
CA LYS A 12 -1.30 11.24 -1.20
C LYS A 12 -0.58 10.51 -2.35
N GLU A 13 0.75 10.61 -2.40
CA GLU A 13 1.56 9.88 -3.38
C GLU A 13 1.39 8.36 -3.25
N LEU A 14 1.38 7.86 -2.01
CA LEU A 14 1.11 6.44 -1.74
C LEU A 14 -0.26 5.99 -2.22
N GLU A 15 -1.31 6.77 -1.93
CA GLU A 15 -2.67 6.46 -2.35
C GLU A 15 -2.79 6.45 -3.89
N GLU A 16 -2.16 7.39 -4.58
CA GLU A 16 -2.12 7.43 -6.05
C GLU A 16 -1.39 6.19 -6.62
N GLU A 17 -0.23 5.83 -6.06
CA GLU A 17 0.53 4.64 -6.46
C GLU A 17 -0.25 3.34 -6.24
N ILE A 18 -0.88 3.20 -5.06
CA ILE A 18 -1.69 2.02 -4.73
C ILE A 18 -2.89 1.92 -5.65
N ASN A 19 -3.59 3.02 -5.91
CA ASN A 19 -4.76 3.02 -6.80
C ASN A 19 -4.39 2.59 -8.22
N LEU A 20 -3.27 3.09 -8.75
CA LEU A 20 -2.73 2.64 -10.05
C LEU A 20 -2.33 1.17 -10.00
N PHE A 21 -1.75 0.70 -8.90
CA PHE A 21 -1.37 -0.69 -8.73
C PHE A 21 -2.59 -1.61 -8.71
N ILE A 22 -3.65 -1.30 -7.98
CA ILE A 22 -4.79 -2.20 -7.78
C ILE A 22 -5.84 -2.16 -8.90
N GLN A 23 -5.71 -1.24 -9.87
CA GLN A 23 -6.74 -0.98 -10.88
C GLN A 23 -7.22 -2.23 -11.66
N ASP A 24 -6.34 -3.21 -11.84
CA ASP A 24 -6.55 -4.45 -12.60
C ASP A 24 -6.46 -5.70 -11.71
N LYS A 25 -6.54 -5.54 -10.38
CA LYS A 25 -6.31 -6.61 -9.41
C LYS A 25 -7.54 -6.84 -8.55
N GLN A 26 -7.80 -8.09 -8.21
CA GLN A 26 -8.81 -8.41 -7.21
C GLN A 26 -8.21 -8.22 -5.81
N VAL A 27 -8.51 -7.08 -5.18
CA VAL A 27 -8.03 -6.78 -3.83
C VAL A 27 -8.75 -7.64 -2.80
N VAL A 28 -7.98 -8.38 -2.01
CA VAL A 28 -8.49 -9.21 -0.91
C VAL A 28 -8.48 -8.44 0.40
N SER A 29 -7.39 -7.72 0.69
CA SER A 29 -7.28 -6.90 1.90
C SER A 29 -6.23 -5.81 1.75
N ILE A 30 -6.46 -4.69 2.42
CA ILE A 30 -5.49 -3.60 2.57
C ILE A 30 -5.30 -3.34 4.06
N ALA A 31 -4.05 -3.31 4.51
CA ALA A 31 -3.68 -2.99 5.89
C ALA A 31 -2.69 -1.82 5.89
N GLN A 32 -2.92 -0.84 6.75
CA GLN A 32 -2.03 0.31 6.94
C GLN A 32 -1.38 0.23 8.33
N SER A 33 -0.09 0.55 8.37
CA SER A 33 0.66 0.75 9.60
C SER A 33 1.43 2.05 9.50
N GLU A 34 1.43 2.81 10.58
CA GLU A 34 2.19 4.04 10.71
C GLU A 34 3.30 3.81 11.72
N SER A 35 4.50 4.28 11.39
CA SER A 35 5.66 4.19 12.27
C SER A 35 6.26 5.57 12.43
N PHE A 36 6.54 5.92 13.68
CA PHE A 36 7.22 7.16 14.02
C PHE A 36 8.61 6.81 14.52
N GLY A 37 9.62 6.98 13.66
CA GLY A 37 11.02 6.90 14.08
C GLY A 37 11.47 8.20 14.74
N GLU A 38 12.70 8.24 15.26
CA GLU A 38 13.24 9.39 16.04
C GLU A 38 13.19 10.74 15.32
N ARG A 39 13.00 10.78 13.99
CA ARG A 39 12.97 12.02 13.19
C ARG A 39 11.95 12.04 12.05
N HIS A 40 11.30 10.92 11.74
CA HIS A 40 10.43 10.85 10.56
C HIS A 40 9.24 9.94 10.80
N TRP A 41 8.08 10.42 10.36
CA TRP A 41 6.87 9.64 10.19
C TRP A 41 6.95 8.86 8.89
N HIS A 42 6.57 7.58 8.90
CA HIS A 42 6.52 6.72 7.73
C HIS A 42 5.24 5.89 7.72
N ILE A 43 4.57 5.85 6.58
CA ILE A 43 3.35 5.09 6.32
C ILE A 43 3.75 3.84 5.55
N THR A 44 3.26 2.68 5.99
CA THR A 44 3.40 1.41 5.28
C THR A 44 2.01 0.87 4.98
N ILE A 45 1.75 0.51 3.73
CA ILE A 45 0.49 -0.09 3.29
C ILE A 45 0.79 -1.45 2.67
N THR A 46 0.16 -2.48 3.20
CA THR A 46 0.24 -3.85 2.70
C THR A 46 -1.04 -4.17 1.94
N VAL A 47 -0.90 -4.56 0.67
CA VAL A 47 -2.00 -4.95 -0.21
C VAL A 47 -1.90 -6.44 -0.50
N VAL A 48 -2.95 -7.18 -0.15
CA VAL A 48 -3.11 -8.59 -0.53
C VAL A 48 -4.09 -8.64 -1.70
N TYR A 49 -3.68 -9.28 -2.80
CA TYR A 49 -4.43 -9.25 -4.04
C TYR A 49 -4.33 -10.57 -4.81
N GLU A 50 -5.23 -10.76 -5.77
CA GLU A 50 -5.14 -11.78 -6.81
C GLU A 50 -5.01 -11.10 -8.17
N GLU A 51 -4.32 -11.75 -9.10
CA GLU A 51 -4.29 -11.26 -10.48
C GLU A 51 -5.64 -11.57 -11.12
N SER A 52 -6.25 -10.54 -11.70
CA SER A 52 -7.46 -10.72 -12.49
C SER A 52 -7.06 -11.44 -13.78
N PHE A 53 -7.83 -12.47 -14.15
CA PHE A 53 -7.65 -13.20 -15.41
C PHE A 53 -8.15 -12.40 -16.62
#